data_AF-A0A951YXX0-F1
#
_entry.id   AF-A0A951YXX0-F1
#
_cell.length_a   1.000
_cell.length_b   1.000
_cell.length_c   1.000
_cell.angle_alpha   90.00
_cell.angle_beta   90.00
_cell.angle_gamma   90.00
#
_symmetry.space_group_name_H-M   'P 1'
#
loop_
_entity.id
_entity.type
_entity.pdbx_description
1 polymer ?
#
loop_
_entity_poly.entity_id
_entity_poly.type
_entity_poly.pdbx_seq_one_letter_code
_entity_poly.pdbx_strand_id
1 'polypeptide(L)'
;MPKAGQANNHSSEALSKPGSGADSSSPQASAAPAGAAGGAPAGGAAAAAANGGTTQLAQADSGSGASSGGAASGGGAAQPITQEQALALMKKHNCSSCHAVDKKLVGPSYKDVAAKYKGDPAAEGKLIDKVVKGGSGVWGPVPMPPHPTVPKEDIKAIVDWILAGAS
;
A
#
# COMPACT_ATOMS: atom_id res chain seq x y z
N MET A 1 26.07 51.28 -25.63
CA MET A 1 24.91 51.01 -26.52
C MET A 1 23.96 50.04 -25.81
N PRO A 2 22.96 50.53 -25.05
CA PRO A 2 21.96 49.64 -24.45
C PRO A 2 21.03 49.06 -25.51
N LYS A 3 20.72 47.76 -25.38
CA LYS A 3 19.91 46.99 -26.35
C LYS A 3 18.43 47.26 -26.15
N ALA A 4 17.64 47.21 -27.23
CA ALA A 4 16.20 47.44 -27.20
C ALA A 4 15.47 46.45 -26.28
N GLY A 5 14.46 46.95 -25.56
CA GLY A 5 13.55 46.11 -24.79
C GLY A 5 12.55 45.38 -25.69
N GLN A 6 12.17 44.17 -25.29
CA GLN A 6 11.10 43.41 -25.94
C GLN A 6 9.94 43.30 -24.95
N ALA A 7 8.82 43.93 -25.29
CA ALA A 7 7.63 44.02 -24.44
C ALA A 7 6.81 42.72 -24.48
N ASN A 8 6.12 42.45 -23.38
CA ASN A 8 5.27 41.27 -23.24
C ASN A 8 3.96 41.39 -24.04
N ASN A 9 3.41 40.22 -24.35
CA ASN A 9 2.29 39.99 -25.25
C ASN A 9 0.94 39.90 -24.49
N HIS A 10 -0.17 39.97 -25.24
CA HIS A 10 -1.59 39.76 -24.85
C HIS A 10 -2.41 40.95 -24.33
N SER A 11 -3.00 41.65 -25.30
CA SER A 11 -4.44 41.99 -25.34
C SER A 11 -4.93 41.59 -26.75
N SER A 12 -6.18 41.23 -27.05
CA SER A 12 -7.44 41.33 -26.30
C SER A 12 -8.45 40.27 -26.81
N GLU A 13 -9.41 39.88 -25.97
CA GLU A 13 -10.80 39.50 -26.34
C GLU A 13 -11.00 38.22 -27.24
N ALA A 14 -12.15 37.53 -27.26
CA ALA A 14 -13.53 37.92 -26.95
C ALA A 14 -14.47 36.72 -26.64
N LEU A 15 -15.69 37.03 -26.14
CA LEU A 15 -16.96 36.25 -26.12
C LEU A 15 -16.95 34.84 -25.47
N SER A 16 -17.70 34.50 -24.41
CA SER A 16 -19.11 34.73 -24.04
C SER A 16 -20.19 34.16 -24.97
N LYS A 17 -20.74 32.97 -24.64
CA LYS A 17 -22.11 32.80 -24.09
C LYS A 17 -22.46 31.33 -23.71
N PRO A 18 -23.47 31.09 -22.84
CA PRO A 18 -23.84 29.75 -22.35
C PRO A 18 -25.14 29.17 -22.97
N GLY A 19 -25.28 27.84 -22.89
CA GLY A 19 -26.55 27.10 -22.88
C GLY A 19 -26.32 25.81 -22.05
N SER A 20 -27.14 25.37 -21.10
CA SER A 20 -28.62 25.27 -21.00
C SER A 20 -29.22 24.15 -21.85
N GLY A 21 -29.47 22.98 -21.24
CA GLY A 21 -30.33 21.93 -21.78
C GLY A 21 -30.03 20.52 -21.24
N ALA A 22 -31.07 19.85 -20.70
CA ALA A 22 -31.12 18.43 -20.26
C ALA A 22 -30.18 18.06 -19.08
N ASP A 23 -30.63 17.70 -17.87
CA ASP A 23 -31.73 16.79 -17.47
C ASP A 23 -31.63 15.40 -18.13
N SER A 24 -31.20 14.37 -17.37
CA SER A 24 -32.19 13.50 -16.72
C SER A 24 -31.56 12.43 -15.81
N SER A 25 -32.27 12.13 -14.72
CA SER A 25 -32.41 10.79 -14.10
C SER A 25 -31.16 10.06 -13.53
N SER A 26 -31.03 10.09 -12.20
CA SER A 26 -30.59 8.91 -11.45
C SER A 26 -31.62 7.76 -11.58
N PRO A 27 -31.20 6.51 -11.37
CA PRO A 27 -31.68 5.86 -10.13
C PRO A 27 -30.63 5.03 -9.38
N GLN A 28 -30.89 4.82 -8.09
CA GLN A 28 -30.21 3.82 -7.26
C GLN A 28 -30.73 2.40 -7.56
N ALA A 29 -29.85 1.40 -7.58
CA ALA A 29 -30.05 0.01 -7.14
C ALA A 29 -28.65 -0.66 -7.13
N SER A 30 -28.18 -1.41 -6.12
CA SER A 30 -28.80 -2.39 -5.22
C SER A 30 -29.35 -3.64 -5.91
N ALA A 31 -28.48 -4.55 -6.36
CA ALA A 31 -28.68 -6.02 -6.32
C ALA A 31 -27.49 -6.81 -6.91
N ALA A 32 -27.08 -7.88 -6.22
CA ALA A 32 -26.52 -9.11 -6.81
C ALA A 32 -27.71 -10.11 -7.02
N PRO A 33 -27.61 -11.34 -7.61
CA PRO A 33 -26.39 -12.16 -7.84
C PRO A 33 -26.35 -13.09 -9.11
N ALA A 34 -25.31 -13.96 -9.16
CA ALA A 34 -25.28 -15.35 -9.67
C ALA A 34 -24.99 -15.72 -11.16
N GLY A 35 -24.18 -16.80 -11.35
CA GLY A 35 -24.01 -17.64 -12.57
C GLY A 35 -22.77 -17.32 -13.45
N ALA A 36 -21.64 -18.04 -13.41
CA ALA A 36 -21.32 -19.40 -13.94
C ALA A 36 -21.35 -19.49 -15.50
N ALA A 37 -20.43 -20.13 -16.24
CA ALA A 37 -19.21 -20.94 -16.02
C ALA A 37 -18.26 -20.77 -17.26
N GLY A 38 -17.06 -21.35 -17.42
CA GLY A 38 -16.20 -22.27 -16.65
C GLY A 38 -14.96 -22.66 -17.49
N GLY A 39 -13.93 -23.30 -16.91
CA GLY A 39 -12.75 -23.76 -17.69
C GLY A 39 -11.45 -24.00 -16.89
N ALA A 40 -11.34 -25.17 -16.26
CA ALA A 40 -10.08 -25.77 -15.77
C ALA A 40 -10.00 -27.20 -16.33
N PRO A 41 -8.83 -27.86 -16.47
CA PRO A 41 -8.09 -28.44 -15.32
C PRO A 41 -6.55 -28.42 -15.53
N ALA A 42 -5.63 -29.10 -14.81
CA ALA A 42 -5.68 -30.07 -13.72
C ALA A 42 -4.38 -30.06 -12.89
N GLY A 43 -4.42 -30.54 -11.63
CA GLY A 43 -3.26 -31.07 -10.89
C GLY A 43 -2.48 -30.09 -9.98
N GLY A 44 -2.36 -30.31 -8.67
CA GLY A 44 -3.02 -31.31 -7.84
C GLY A 44 -2.54 -31.32 -6.37
N ALA A 45 -3.44 -31.70 -5.45
CA ALA A 45 -3.23 -32.10 -4.04
C ALA A 45 -2.56 -31.09 -3.05
N ALA A 46 -3.00 -30.98 -1.79
CA ALA A 46 -4.24 -31.43 -1.14
C ALA A 46 -4.51 -30.64 0.16
N ALA A 47 -5.76 -30.72 0.62
CA ALA A 47 -6.28 -30.30 1.92
C ALA A 47 -5.57 -31.03 3.11
N ALA A 48 -5.73 -30.70 4.40
CA ALA A 48 -6.55 -29.70 5.09
C ALA A 48 -6.15 -29.61 6.59
N ALA A 49 -6.94 -28.84 7.36
CA ALA A 49 -7.23 -28.98 8.79
C ALA A 49 -6.43 -28.12 9.79
N ALA A 50 -7.16 -27.76 10.86
CA ALA A 50 -6.75 -26.83 11.91
C ALA A 50 -5.91 -27.51 13.00
N ASN A 51 -5.42 -26.72 13.96
CA ASN A 51 -5.68 -26.87 15.40
C ASN A 51 -4.86 -25.82 16.20
N GLY A 52 -5.18 -25.61 17.47
CA GLY A 52 -4.35 -24.82 18.40
C GLY A 52 -3.88 -25.64 19.60
N GLY A 53 -2.77 -25.25 20.23
CA GLY A 53 -2.52 -25.57 21.65
C GLY A 53 -1.06 -25.75 22.12
N THR A 54 -0.68 -24.98 23.17
CA THR A 54 0.66 -24.51 23.65
C THR A 54 1.82 -25.49 24.03
N THR A 55 2.15 -25.56 25.33
CA THR A 55 3.39 -25.89 26.08
C THR A 55 4.71 -25.37 25.52
N GLN A 56 5.12 -24.27 26.14
CA GLN A 56 6.48 -23.73 26.20
C GLN A 56 7.39 -24.64 27.02
N LEU A 57 8.60 -24.86 26.52
CA LEU A 57 9.78 -25.16 27.34
C LEU A 57 10.91 -24.22 26.92
N ALA A 58 11.72 -23.79 27.89
CA ALA A 58 13.11 -23.38 27.63
C ALA A 58 13.89 -24.64 27.15
N GLN A 59 15.04 -24.56 26.48
CA GLN A 59 16.12 -23.58 26.68
C GLN A 59 17.04 -23.53 25.44
N ALA A 60 18.27 -23.05 25.64
CA ALA A 60 19.27 -22.79 24.61
C ALA A 60 19.83 -24.04 23.89
N ASP A 61 20.65 -23.75 22.88
CA ASP A 61 21.68 -24.60 22.28
C ASP A 61 21.26 -25.94 21.63
N SER A 62 22.21 -26.85 21.41
CA SER A 62 22.14 -27.88 20.38
C SER A 62 21.48 -29.17 20.87
N GLY A 63 20.26 -29.48 20.41
CA GLY A 63 19.63 -30.76 20.74
C GLY A 63 18.33 -31.05 19.97
N SER A 64 18.18 -32.30 19.53
CA SER A 64 16.95 -32.79 18.86
C SER A 64 15.81 -33.03 19.86
N GLY A 65 14.59 -32.59 19.53
CA GLY A 65 13.37 -32.90 20.31
C GLY A 65 12.13 -32.16 19.78
N ALA A 66 10.92 -32.71 19.97
CA ALA A 66 9.68 -32.19 19.36
C ALA A 66 8.50 -32.09 20.35
N SER A 67 7.63 -31.07 20.18
CA SER A 67 6.22 -30.95 20.69
C SER A 67 5.96 -31.02 22.22
N SER A 68 4.84 -30.58 22.83
CA SER A 68 3.62 -29.80 22.46
C SER A 68 2.68 -29.53 23.67
N GLY A 69 1.65 -28.67 23.54
CA GLY A 69 0.29 -28.82 24.16
C GLY A 69 -0.24 -27.78 25.19
N GLY A 70 -1.45 -27.20 25.02
CA GLY A 70 -2.12 -26.34 26.05
C GLY A 70 -2.89 -25.09 25.56
N ALA A 71 -3.01 -24.01 26.36
CA ALA A 71 -3.79 -22.77 26.13
C ALA A 71 -3.19 -21.56 26.91
N ALA A 72 -3.56 -20.26 26.80
CA ALA A 72 -4.19 -19.40 25.75
C ALA A 72 -4.14 -17.88 26.14
N SER A 73 -4.38 -16.97 25.17
CA SER A 73 -4.76 -15.52 25.26
C SER A 73 -4.00 -14.53 26.17
N GLY A 74 -3.29 -13.59 25.55
CA GLY A 74 -2.86 -12.32 26.14
C GLY A 74 -2.85 -11.24 25.05
N GLY A 75 -3.23 -10.00 25.37
CA GLY A 75 -3.43 -8.91 24.40
C GLY A 75 -2.16 -8.63 23.58
N GLY A 76 -2.08 -9.18 22.37
CA GLY A 76 -0.92 -9.05 21.52
C GLY A 76 -0.79 -7.64 20.96
N ALA A 77 0.24 -6.91 21.38
CA ALA A 77 0.78 -5.84 20.55
C ALA A 77 1.04 -6.44 19.16
N ALA A 78 0.54 -5.78 18.11
CA ALA A 78 0.70 -6.25 16.74
C ALA A 78 2.19 -6.48 16.47
N GLN A 79 2.56 -7.74 16.26
CA GLN A 79 3.95 -8.10 16.02
C GLN A 79 4.39 -7.47 14.68
N PRO A 80 5.65 -7.01 14.56
CA PRO A 80 6.16 -6.53 13.28
C PRO A 80 6.00 -7.64 12.24
N ILE A 81 5.44 -7.29 11.07
CA ILE A 81 5.22 -8.25 10.00
C ILE A 81 6.54 -8.70 9.38
N THR A 82 6.63 -9.94 8.95
CA THR A 82 7.82 -10.44 8.24
C THR A 82 7.93 -9.84 6.84
N GLN A 83 9.10 -9.93 6.22
CA GLN A 83 9.31 -9.53 4.83
C GLN A 83 8.32 -10.21 3.88
N GLU A 84 8.04 -11.50 4.06
CA GLU A 84 7.10 -12.26 3.22
C GLU A 84 5.67 -11.72 3.36
N GLN A 85 5.26 -11.37 4.58
CA GLN A 85 3.95 -10.77 4.86
C GLN A 85 3.83 -9.36 4.27
N ALA A 86 4.88 -8.53 4.42
CA ALA A 86 4.94 -7.20 3.81
C ALA A 86 4.83 -7.29 2.27
N LEU A 87 5.62 -8.18 1.65
CA LEU A 87 5.58 -8.43 0.20
C LEU A 87 4.22 -8.99 -0.25
N ALA A 88 3.55 -9.82 0.55
CA ALA A 88 2.21 -10.31 0.24
C ALA A 88 1.16 -9.20 0.26
N LEU A 89 1.18 -8.32 1.28
CA LEU A 89 0.29 -7.15 1.35
C LEU A 89 0.56 -6.15 0.20
N MET A 90 1.84 -5.90 -0.13
CA MET A 90 2.23 -5.05 -1.25
C MET A 90 1.74 -5.60 -2.60
N LYS A 91 1.80 -6.92 -2.80
CA LYS A 91 1.27 -7.57 -4.02
C LYS A 91 -0.26 -7.48 -4.07
N LYS A 92 -0.95 -7.78 -2.95
CA LYS A 92 -2.41 -7.66 -2.80
C LYS A 92 -2.93 -6.28 -3.19
N HIS A 93 -2.19 -5.22 -2.83
CA HIS A 93 -2.55 -3.82 -3.09
C HIS A 93 -1.83 -3.19 -4.27
N ASN A 94 -1.13 -3.98 -5.10
CA ASN A 94 -0.39 -3.57 -6.30
C ASN A 94 0.74 -2.53 -6.09
N CYS A 95 1.22 -2.34 -4.86
CA CYS A 95 2.32 -1.43 -4.53
C CYS A 95 3.62 -1.79 -5.27
N SER A 96 3.84 -3.09 -5.50
CA SER A 96 5.03 -3.63 -6.19
C SER A 96 5.15 -3.25 -7.66
N SER A 97 4.09 -2.71 -8.28
CA SER A 97 4.11 -2.26 -9.68
C SER A 97 4.85 -0.93 -9.87
N CYS A 98 4.93 -0.11 -8.81
CA CYS A 98 5.58 1.21 -8.84
C CYS A 98 6.76 1.35 -7.89
N HIS A 99 6.87 0.49 -6.87
CA HIS A 99 7.93 0.47 -5.86
C HIS A 99 8.57 -0.92 -5.76
N ALA A 100 9.85 -0.97 -5.39
CA ALA A 100 10.56 -2.19 -5.05
C ALA A 100 11.36 -2.02 -3.76
N VAL A 101 11.88 -3.11 -3.20
CA VAL A 101 12.57 -3.12 -1.90
C VAL A 101 13.85 -2.27 -1.93
N ASP A 102 14.69 -2.52 -2.92
CA ASP A 102 16.10 -2.12 -3.00
C ASP A 102 16.42 -1.23 -4.22
N LYS A 103 15.50 -1.13 -5.17
CA LYS A 103 15.69 -0.37 -6.42
C LYS A 103 14.58 0.65 -6.65
N LYS A 104 14.95 1.82 -7.16
CA LYS A 104 13.99 2.82 -7.64
C LYS A 104 13.31 2.29 -8.92
N LEU A 105 11.99 2.41 -8.98
CA LEU A 105 11.19 2.18 -10.19
C LEU A 105 10.53 3.51 -10.58
N VAL A 106 9.19 3.54 -10.63
CA VAL A 106 8.42 4.77 -10.76
C VAL A 106 8.61 5.61 -9.49
N GLY A 107 8.31 5.02 -8.33
CA GLY A 107 8.58 5.57 -7.01
C GLY A 107 9.98 5.23 -6.48
N PRO A 108 10.36 5.79 -5.31
CA PRO A 108 11.56 5.41 -4.55
C PRO A 108 11.53 3.93 -4.13
N SER A 109 12.70 3.36 -3.83
CA SER A 109 12.73 2.05 -3.16
C SER A 109 12.22 2.15 -1.72
N TYR A 110 11.73 1.04 -1.16
CA TYR A 110 11.33 1.01 0.25
C TYR A 110 12.52 1.31 1.18
N LYS A 111 13.74 0.87 0.82
CA LYS A 111 14.98 1.23 1.54
C LYS A 111 15.32 2.72 1.48
N ASP A 112 15.07 3.40 0.36
CA ASP A 112 15.23 4.86 0.27
C ASP A 112 14.23 5.59 1.19
N VAL A 113 12.98 5.12 1.23
CA VAL A 113 11.95 5.66 2.14
C VAL A 113 12.38 5.47 3.60
N ALA A 114 12.83 4.26 3.97
CA ALA A 114 13.37 3.95 5.28
C ALA A 114 14.54 4.89 5.66
N ALA A 115 15.50 5.06 4.75
CA ALA A 115 16.67 5.92 4.96
C ALA A 115 16.30 7.40 5.11
N LYS A 116 15.35 7.92 4.30
CA LYS A 116 14.92 9.33 4.35
C LYS A 116 14.18 9.69 5.65
N TYR A 117 13.39 8.76 6.19
CA TYR A 117 12.55 8.98 7.36
C TYR A 117 13.10 8.37 8.66
N LYS A 118 14.32 7.83 8.63
CA LYS A 118 14.98 7.23 9.80
C LYS A 118 15.07 8.22 10.96
N GLY A 119 14.41 7.91 12.08
CA GLY A 119 14.42 8.72 13.29
C GLY A 119 13.41 9.87 13.32
N ASP A 120 12.52 10.01 12.31
CA ASP A 120 11.38 10.95 12.38
C ASP A 120 10.19 10.27 13.06
N PRO A 121 9.82 10.65 14.30
CA PRO A 121 8.71 10.00 15.03
C PRO A 121 7.34 10.26 14.39
N ALA A 122 7.23 11.24 13.49
CA ALA A 122 6.02 11.51 12.74
C ALA A 122 6.02 10.84 11.35
N ALA A 123 7.04 10.05 11.00
CA ALA A 123 7.16 9.39 9.70
C ALA A 123 5.97 8.47 9.39
N GLU A 124 5.54 7.65 10.34
CA GLU A 124 4.45 6.70 10.13
C GLU A 124 3.17 7.41 9.68
N GLY A 125 2.69 8.38 10.46
CA GLY A 125 1.49 9.15 10.14
C GLY A 125 1.60 9.88 8.80
N LYS A 126 2.75 10.52 8.52
CA LYS A 126 3.03 11.20 7.24
C LYS A 126 2.96 10.22 6.05
N LEU A 127 3.53 9.03 6.20
CA LEU A 127 3.57 8.02 5.14
C LEU A 127 2.19 7.38 4.90
N ILE A 128 1.45 7.05 5.96
CA ILE A 128 0.07 6.56 5.85
C ILE A 128 -0.80 7.58 5.12
N ASP A 129 -0.73 8.86 5.53
CA ASP A 129 -1.48 9.93 4.87
C ASP A 129 -1.10 10.09 3.39
N LYS A 130 0.18 9.97 3.06
CA LYS A 130 0.66 10.00 1.66
C LYS A 130 0.15 8.82 0.83
N VAL A 131 0.05 7.62 1.40
CA VAL A 131 -0.53 6.46 0.67
C VAL A 131 -2.03 6.65 0.44
N VAL A 132 -2.79 7.05 1.47
CA VAL A 132 -4.25 7.23 1.36
C VAL A 132 -4.61 8.38 0.41
N LYS A 133 -3.97 9.55 0.57
CA LYS A 133 -4.31 10.79 -0.15
C LYS A 133 -3.50 10.98 -1.45
N GLY A 134 -2.49 10.15 -1.69
CA GLY A 134 -1.51 10.35 -2.76
C GLY A 134 -0.56 11.52 -2.48
N GLY A 135 0.25 11.88 -3.46
CA GLY A 135 1.06 13.11 -3.41
C GLY A 135 2.20 13.18 -4.41
N SER A 136 2.71 14.39 -4.61
CA SER A 136 3.81 14.72 -5.54
C SER A 136 4.95 15.48 -4.83
N GLY A 137 6.03 15.76 -5.57
CA GLY A 137 7.09 16.70 -5.17
C GLY A 137 8.14 16.17 -4.18
N VAL A 138 7.80 15.19 -3.32
CA VAL A 138 8.73 14.67 -2.29
C VAL A 138 9.87 13.82 -2.88
N TRP A 139 9.59 13.13 -4.00
CA TRP A 139 10.49 12.15 -4.62
C TRP A 139 10.73 12.39 -6.12
N GLY A 140 10.22 13.50 -6.65
CA GLY A 140 10.26 13.83 -8.07
C GLY A 140 8.94 14.44 -8.59
N PRO A 141 8.84 14.68 -9.91
CA PRO A 141 7.67 15.27 -10.54
C PRO A 141 6.50 14.29 -10.70
N VAL A 142 6.75 12.98 -10.66
CA VAL A 142 5.70 11.95 -10.81
C VAL A 142 4.84 11.91 -9.54
N PRO A 143 3.52 12.12 -9.63
CA PRO A 143 2.61 11.96 -8.50
C PRO A 143 2.37 10.49 -8.19
N MET A 144 2.33 10.13 -6.90
CA MET A 144 1.75 8.87 -6.44
C MET A 144 0.22 9.05 -6.34
N PRO A 145 -0.59 8.19 -7.02
CA PRO A 145 -2.05 8.22 -6.91
C PRO A 145 -2.54 7.99 -5.46
N PRO A 146 -3.78 8.42 -5.14
CA PRO A 146 -4.40 8.10 -3.86
C PRO A 146 -4.85 6.63 -3.81
N HIS A 147 -4.66 5.98 -2.66
CA HIS A 147 -5.09 4.60 -2.40
C HIS A 147 -6.14 4.51 -1.26
N PRO A 148 -7.33 5.14 -1.40
CA PRO A 148 -8.33 5.21 -0.33
C PRO A 148 -9.06 3.88 -0.08
N THR A 149 -8.96 2.93 -1.01
CA THR A 149 -9.57 1.59 -0.91
C THR A 149 -8.71 0.58 -0.14
N VAL A 150 -7.46 0.93 0.20
CA VAL A 150 -6.55 0.06 0.96
C VAL A 150 -6.83 0.27 2.46
N PRO A 151 -7.03 -0.80 3.25
CA PRO A 151 -7.22 -0.69 4.70
C PRO A 151 -6.06 0.03 5.38
N LYS A 152 -6.35 0.94 6.32
CA LYS A 152 -5.31 1.72 7.02
C LYS A 152 -4.40 0.82 7.86
N GLU A 153 -4.92 -0.31 8.32
CA GLU A 153 -4.24 -1.37 9.05
C GLU A 153 -3.17 -2.02 8.16
N ASP A 154 -3.54 -2.41 6.93
CA ASP A 154 -2.61 -2.94 5.92
C ASP A 154 -1.54 -1.89 5.54
N ILE A 155 -1.92 -0.62 5.38
CA ILE A 155 -0.96 0.47 5.11
C ILE A 155 -0.01 0.66 6.29
N LYS A 156 -0.51 0.71 7.54
CA LYS A 156 0.32 0.86 8.74
C LYS A 156 1.32 -0.28 8.83
N ALA A 157 0.89 -1.52 8.67
CA ALA A 157 1.76 -2.69 8.75
C ALA A 157 2.89 -2.65 7.70
N ILE A 158 2.57 -2.23 6.46
CA ILE A 158 3.57 -2.00 5.41
C ILE A 158 4.53 -0.85 5.77
N VAL A 159 4.01 0.29 6.25
CA VAL A 159 4.83 1.47 6.60
C VAL A 159 5.76 1.19 7.78
N ASP A 160 5.28 0.44 8.78
CA ASP A 160 6.06 -0.02 9.94
C ASP A 160 7.26 -0.87 9.48
N TRP A 161 7.03 -1.88 8.64
CA TRP A 161 8.08 -2.70 8.02
C TRP A 161 9.06 -1.88 7.15
N ILE A 162 8.57 -0.88 6.41
CA ILE A 162 9.43 0.05 5.66
C ILE A 162 10.35 0.81 6.63
N LEU A 163 9.80 1.41 7.69
CA LEU A 163 10.58 2.19 8.67
C LEU A 163 11.55 1.33 9.49
N ALA A 164 11.23 0.04 9.69
CA ALA A 164 12.14 -0.94 10.29
C ALA A 164 13.36 -1.28 9.41
N GLY A 165 13.36 -0.92 8.12
CA GLY A 165 14.49 -1.08 7.21
C GLY A 165 14.17 -1.75 5.87
N ALA A 166 12.91 -2.15 5.64
CA ALA A 166 12.50 -2.89 4.44
C ALA A 166 13.36 -4.14 4.19
N SER A 167 13.52 -4.96 5.24
CA SER A 167 14.32 -6.18 5.30
C SER A 167 13.54 -7.33 5.92
#